data_AF-A0A8J7JUV4-F1
#
_entry.id   AF-A0A8J7JUV4-F1
#
_cell.length_a   1.000
_cell.length_b   1.000
_cell.length_c   1.000
_cell.angle_alpha   90.00
_cell.angle_beta   90.00
_cell.angle_gamma   90.00
#
_symmetry.space_group_name_H-M   'P 1'
#
loop_
_entity.id
_entity.type
_entity.pdbx_description
1 polymer ?
#
loop_
_entity_poly.entity_id
_entity_poly.type
_entity_poly.pdbx_seq_one_letter_code
_entity_poly.pdbx_strand_id
1 'polypeptide(L)'
;MQRRCDRNRKRSKRRAIFCPAHNCYLDSVSQKYPLFADRPGQLQQRGVNRRDALMLIANQTAVSINGEWLESFWCKECQETKWYHVKKEGDRAYEVRIAPQELWQQVHGVIQPLGNPSVSEFTRRHSRMLGFNGVKDFRFVV
;
A
#
# COMPACT_ATOMS: atom_id res chain seq x y z
N MET A 1 19.05 23.57 26.11
CA MET A 1 18.71 22.23 25.56
C MET A 1 18.49 22.35 24.05
N GLN A 2 19.56 22.20 23.25
CA GLN A 2 19.46 22.26 21.79
C GLN A 2 18.97 20.91 21.23
N ARG A 3 17.90 20.96 20.44
CA ARG A 3 17.17 19.78 19.93
C ARG A 3 18.09 18.87 19.12
N ARG A 4 18.16 17.60 19.52
CA ARG A 4 19.02 16.55 18.98
C ARG A 4 18.50 15.94 17.66
N CYS A 5 17.62 16.62 16.93
CA CYS A 5 16.80 16.00 15.87
C CYS A 5 17.05 16.49 14.44
N ASP A 6 17.79 17.58 14.22
CA ASP A 6 17.82 18.24 12.90
C ASP A 6 19.02 17.89 12.00
N ARG A 7 19.86 16.91 12.37
CA ARG A 7 21.07 16.58 11.59
C ARG A 7 21.14 15.14 11.13
N ASN A 8 20.08 14.63 10.52
CA ASN A 8 20.22 13.42 9.70
C ASN A 8 20.63 13.81 8.26
N ARG A 9 21.89 14.25 8.10
CA ARG A 9 22.49 14.75 6.83
C ARG A 9 22.60 13.66 5.74
N LYS A 10 22.25 12.41 6.07
CA LYS A 10 22.14 11.26 5.16
C LYS A 10 20.70 10.94 4.74
N ARG A 11 19.70 11.69 5.22
CA ARG A 11 18.31 11.48 4.78
C ARG A 11 18.27 11.74 3.28
N SER A 12 17.86 10.74 2.51
CA SER A 12 17.60 10.91 1.08
C SER A 12 16.71 12.13 0.88
N LYS A 13 17.01 12.92 -0.17
CA LYS A 13 16.19 14.08 -0.52
C LYS A 13 14.71 13.67 -0.53
N ARG A 14 13.84 14.48 0.10
CA ARG A 14 12.40 14.20 0.17
C ARG A 14 11.89 13.88 -1.25
N ARG A 15 11.14 12.78 -1.36
CA ARG A 15 10.44 12.43 -2.60
C ARG A 15 9.38 13.51 -2.84
N ALA A 16 9.33 14.03 -4.05
CA ALA A 16 8.34 15.02 -4.46
C ALA A 16 7.00 14.32 -4.74
N ILE A 17 6.36 13.83 -3.68
CA ILE A 17 5.06 13.16 -3.70
C ILE A 17 4.03 14.14 -3.14
N PHE A 18 3.07 14.50 -3.97
CA PHE A 18 2.10 15.55 -3.69
C PHE A 18 0.68 14.98 -3.59
N CYS A 19 -0.15 15.66 -2.81
CA CYS A 19 -1.57 15.34 -2.71
C CYS A 19 -2.27 15.73 -4.02
N PRO A 20 -3.06 14.83 -4.66
CA PRO A 20 -3.72 15.15 -5.93
C PRO A 20 -4.79 16.24 -5.80
N ALA A 21 -5.33 16.49 -4.59
CA ALA A 21 -6.35 17.51 -4.36
C ALA A 21 -5.76 18.90 -4.02
N HIS A 22 -4.73 18.94 -3.18
CA HIS A 22 -4.20 20.18 -2.60
C HIS A 22 -2.80 20.55 -3.10
N ASN A 23 -2.15 19.66 -3.86
CA ASN A 23 -0.76 19.78 -4.32
C ASN A 23 0.27 20.03 -3.19
N CYS A 24 -0.10 19.78 -1.93
CA CYS A 24 0.79 19.86 -0.79
C CYS A 24 1.63 18.59 -0.67
N TYR A 25 2.78 18.66 0.02
CA TYR A 25 3.59 17.48 0.29
C TYR A 25 2.85 16.46 1.14
N LEU A 26 2.89 15.21 0.70
CA LEU A 26 2.40 14.07 1.47
C LEU A 26 3.52 13.53 2.37
N ASP A 27 3.19 13.30 3.63
CA ASP A 27 4.10 12.69 4.60
C ASP A 27 3.85 11.17 4.62
N SER A 28 4.89 10.37 4.33
CA SER A 28 4.82 8.90 4.33
C SER A 28 4.62 8.38 5.75
N VAL A 29 3.62 7.51 5.94
CA VAL A 29 3.28 6.92 7.24
C VAL A 29 3.28 5.38 7.24
N SER A 30 3.59 4.74 6.11
CA SER A 30 3.85 3.30 6.03
C SER A 30 5.14 2.97 5.29
N GLN A 31 5.54 1.70 5.36
CA GLN A 31 6.50 1.13 4.43
C GLN A 31 5.94 1.08 3.00
N LYS A 32 6.83 0.83 2.03
CA LYS A 32 6.44 0.63 0.63
C LYS A 32 6.04 -0.81 0.41
N TYR A 33 4.94 -1.01 -0.30
CA TYR A 33 4.46 -2.34 -0.65
C TYR A 33 4.48 -2.54 -2.16
N PRO A 34 5.44 -3.32 -2.68
CA PRO A 34 5.59 -3.49 -4.12
C PRO A 34 4.36 -4.17 -4.72
N LEU A 35 4.03 -3.76 -5.95
CA LEU A 35 2.98 -4.38 -6.74
C LEU A 35 3.53 -5.59 -7.49
N PHE A 36 2.69 -6.61 -7.67
CA PHE A 36 2.99 -7.82 -8.41
C PHE A 36 1.95 -8.02 -9.51
N ALA A 37 2.43 -8.43 -10.68
CA ALA A 37 1.57 -8.85 -11.78
C ALA A 37 1.42 -10.37 -11.77
N ASP A 38 0.17 -10.84 -11.73
CA ASP A 38 -0.20 -12.26 -11.81
C ASP A 38 -0.79 -12.63 -13.18
N ARG A 39 -1.13 -11.62 -14.00
CA ARG A 39 -1.72 -11.81 -15.32
C ARG A 39 -0.84 -11.21 -16.42
N PRO A 40 -0.70 -11.89 -17.58
CA PRO A 40 0.05 -11.37 -18.71
C PRO A 40 -0.47 -10.01 -19.23
N GLY A 41 -1.77 -9.74 -19.07
CA GLY A 41 -2.38 -8.46 -19.46
C GLY A 41 -1.87 -7.27 -18.65
N GLN A 42 -1.60 -7.47 -17.35
CA GLN A 42 -1.07 -6.42 -16.47
C GLN A 42 0.37 -6.05 -16.82
N LEU A 43 1.16 -7.00 -17.35
CA LEU A 43 2.50 -6.76 -17.86
C LEU A 43 2.45 -6.06 -19.23
N GLN A 44 1.52 -6.46 -20.10
CA GLN A 44 1.33 -5.84 -21.41
C GLN A 44 0.92 -4.36 -21.32
N GLN A 45 0.04 -4.02 -20.38
CA GLN A 45 -0.33 -2.62 -20.10
C GLN A 45 0.87 -1.75 -19.70
N ARG A 46 1.96 -2.38 -19.24
CA ARG A 46 3.22 -1.73 -18.84
C ARG A 46 4.30 -1.83 -19.91
N GLY A 47 3.94 -2.23 -21.13
CA GLY A 47 4.85 -2.27 -22.29
C GLY A 47 5.62 -3.58 -22.47
N VAL A 48 5.33 -4.62 -21.68
CA VAL A 48 5.95 -5.95 -21.89
C VAL A 48 5.30 -6.62 -23.09
N ASN A 49 6.11 -7.14 -24.01
CA ASN A 49 5.60 -7.86 -25.17
C ASN A 49 4.80 -9.10 -24.74
N ARG A 50 3.76 -9.43 -25.51
CA ARG A 50 2.83 -10.51 -25.17
C ARG A 50 3.52 -11.85 -24.90
N ARG A 51 4.49 -12.23 -25.74
CA ARG A 51 5.22 -13.49 -25.60
C ARG A 51 6.02 -13.54 -24.29
N ASP A 52 6.71 -12.45 -23.97
CA ASP A 52 7.52 -12.34 -22.75
C ASP A 52 6.63 -12.31 -21.50
N ALA A 53 5.51 -11.58 -21.57
CA ALA A 53 4.53 -11.55 -20.49
C ALA A 53 3.96 -12.94 -20.19
N LEU A 54 3.65 -13.73 -21.22
CA LEU A 54 3.18 -15.11 -21.05
C LEU A 54 4.26 -16.01 -20.45
N MET A 55 5.49 -15.93 -20.96
CA MET A 55 6.63 -16.72 -20.45
C MET A 55 6.95 -16.40 -18.99
N LEU A 56 6.96 -15.11 -18.62
CA LEU A 56 7.26 -14.67 -17.26
C LEU A 56 6.22 -15.18 -16.25
N ILE A 57 4.93 -15.04 -16.57
CA ILE A 57 3.86 -15.53 -15.70
C ILE A 57 3.86 -17.06 -15.62
N ALA A 58 4.10 -17.77 -16.73
CA ALA A 58 4.18 -19.23 -16.72
C ALA A 58 5.33 -19.77 -15.86
N ASN A 59 6.47 -19.06 -15.83
CA ASN A 59 7.66 -19.50 -15.08
C ASN A 59 7.67 -19.07 -13.61
N GLN A 60 7.16 -17.87 -13.30
CA GLN A 60 7.31 -17.25 -11.97
C GLN A 60 5.99 -17.11 -11.21
N THR A 61 4.85 -17.39 -11.85
CA THR A 61 3.47 -17.24 -11.34
C THR A 61 3.07 -15.79 -11.03
N ALA A 62 3.94 -15.02 -10.38
CA ALA A 62 3.79 -13.60 -10.12
C ALA A 62 5.13 -12.86 -10.28
N VAL A 63 5.10 -11.70 -10.92
CA VAL A 63 6.29 -10.90 -11.24
C VAL A 63 6.20 -9.55 -10.56
N SER A 64 7.25 -9.13 -9.84
CA SER A 64 7.27 -7.81 -9.20
C SER A 64 7.32 -6.69 -10.24
N ILE A 65 6.44 -5.70 -10.10
CA ILE A 65 6.41 -4.53 -10.96
C ILE A 65 7.39 -3.50 -10.41
N ASN A 66 8.46 -3.23 -11.16
CA ASN A 66 9.46 -2.27 -10.77
C ASN A 66 8.92 -0.83 -10.87
N GLY A 67 9.19 -0.04 -9.84
CA GLY A 67 8.83 1.39 -9.83
C GLY A 67 7.38 1.69 -9.44
N GLU A 68 6.57 0.68 -9.13
CA GLU A 68 5.20 0.85 -8.65
C GLU A 68 5.01 0.22 -7.27
N TRP A 69 4.33 0.93 -6.37
CA TRP A 69 4.01 0.40 -5.05
C TRP A 69 2.78 1.09 -4.44
N LEU A 70 2.20 0.46 -3.42
CA LEU A 70 1.24 1.09 -2.52
C LEU A 70 1.96 1.63 -1.27
N GLU A 71 1.56 2.81 -0.84
CA GLU A 71 2.06 3.45 0.38
C GLU A 71 0.97 4.34 0.97
N SER A 72 0.88 4.38 2.30
CA SER A 72 -0.02 5.28 2.99
C SER A 72 0.67 6.60 3.29
N PHE A 73 -0.09 7.67 3.09
CA PHE A 73 0.38 9.03 3.27
C PHE A 73 -0.63 9.84 4.09
N TRP A 74 -0.09 10.68 4.96
CA TRP A 74 -0.81 11.73 5.63
C TRP A 74 -0.76 13.02 4.81
N CYS A 75 -1.92 13.64 4.63
CA CYS A 75 -2.04 14.95 4.03
C CYS A 75 -2.36 15.99 5.11
N LYS A 76 -1.62 17.10 5.15
CA LYS A 76 -1.84 18.17 6.15
C LYS A 76 -3.14 18.93 5.94
N GLU A 77 -3.53 19.13 4.68
CA GLU A 77 -4.75 19.86 4.35
C GLU A 77 -5.99 18.97 4.44
N CYS A 78 -5.92 17.72 3.99
CA CYS A 78 -7.02 16.77 4.16
C CYS A 78 -7.20 16.30 5.61
N GLN A 79 -6.17 16.43 6.45
CA GLN A 79 -6.14 15.90 7.82
C GLN A 79 -6.53 14.42 7.93
N GLU A 80 -6.12 13.62 6.96
CA GLU A 80 -6.43 12.19 6.92
C GLU A 80 -5.27 11.38 6.35
N THR A 81 -5.22 10.10 6.74
CA THR A 81 -4.33 9.12 6.13
C THR A 81 -5.05 8.40 5.01
N LYS A 82 -4.49 8.46 3.80
CA LYS A 82 -5.02 7.75 2.63
C LYS A 82 -3.96 6.85 2.02
N TRP A 83 -4.40 5.81 1.34
CA TRP A 83 -3.53 4.93 0.57
C TRP A 83 -3.44 5.39 -0.86
N TYR A 84 -2.22 5.42 -1.37
CA TYR A 84 -1.94 5.88 -2.72
C TYR A 84 -1.13 4.82 -3.47
N HIS A 85 -1.47 4.68 -4.74
CA HIS A 85 -0.62 4.04 -5.74
C HIS A 85 0.41 5.06 -6.22
N VAL A 86 1.68 4.72 -6.04
CA VAL A 86 2.80 5.55 -6.45
C VAL A 86 3.51 4.85 -7.60
N LYS A 87 3.65 5.57 -8.72
CA LYS A 87 4.41 5.14 -9.89
C LYS A 87 5.60 6.07 -10.09
N LYS A 88 6.80 5.50 -10.21
CA LYS A 88 8.03 6.23 -10.49
C LYS A 88 8.22 6.36 -12.00
N GLU A 89 8.07 7.57 -12.53
CA GLU A 89 8.25 7.88 -13.97
C GLU A 89 9.70 8.25 -14.32
N GLY A 90 10.50 8.66 -13.34
CA GLY A 90 11.90 9.04 -13.55
C GLY A 90 12.67 9.13 -12.25
N ASP A 91 13.85 9.76 -12.25
CA ASP A 91 14.74 9.72 -11.09
C ASP A 91 14.13 10.38 -9.83
N ARG A 92 13.24 11.38 -10.02
CA ARG A 92 12.52 12.07 -8.94
C ARG A 92 11.08 12.48 -9.25
N ALA A 93 10.54 12.03 -10.39
CA ALA A 93 9.14 12.26 -10.74
C ALA A 93 8.30 11.07 -10.28
N TYR A 94 7.23 11.36 -9.54
CA TYR A 94 6.30 10.36 -9.03
C TYR A 94 4.89 10.75 -9.44
N GLU A 95 4.20 9.82 -10.08
CA GLU A 95 2.76 9.89 -10.27
C GLU A 95 2.08 9.24 -9.07
N VAL A 96 1.02 9.89 -8.59
CA VAL A 96 0.33 9.52 -7.36
C VAL A 96 -1.15 9.49 -7.64
N ARG A 97 -1.79 8.34 -7.42
CA ARG A 97 -3.24 8.16 -7.55
C ARG A 97 -3.79 7.53 -6.28
N ILE A 98 -5.05 7.80 -5.96
CA ILE A 98 -5.72 7.09 -4.86
C ILE A 98 -5.72 5.60 -5.19
N ALA A 99 -5.35 4.75 -4.24
CA ALA A 99 -5.24 3.31 -4.46
C ALA A 99 -6.63 2.71 -4.73
N PRO A 100 -6.92 2.26 -5.97
CA PRO A 100 -8.19 1.64 -6.30
C PRO A 100 -8.25 0.22 -5.72
N GLN A 101 -9.46 -0.33 -5.60
CA GLN A 101 -9.69 -1.58 -4.88
C GLN A 101 -8.96 -2.78 -5.52
N GLU A 102 -8.83 -2.79 -6.83
CA GLU A 102 -8.27 -3.89 -7.62
C GLU A 102 -6.76 -4.04 -7.39
N LEU A 103 -6.05 -2.94 -7.14
CA LEU A 103 -4.60 -2.99 -6.86
C LEU A 103 -4.28 -3.66 -5.53
N TRP A 104 -5.23 -3.74 -4.60
CA TRP A 104 -5.04 -4.44 -3.33
C TRP A 104 -4.84 -5.95 -3.52
N GLN A 105 -5.36 -6.52 -4.61
CA GLN A 105 -5.15 -7.93 -4.97
C GLN A 105 -3.73 -8.19 -5.51
N GLN A 106 -3.03 -7.15 -5.93
CA GLN A 106 -1.69 -7.20 -6.52
C GLN A 106 -0.58 -6.95 -5.49
N VAL A 107 -0.91 -6.79 -4.20
CA VAL A 107 0.06 -6.46 -3.15
C VAL A 107 0.03 -7.51 -2.05
N HIS A 108 1.21 -7.91 -1.60
CA HIS A 108 1.35 -8.84 -0.48
C HIS A 108 1.73 -8.11 0.83
N GLY A 109 1.24 -8.62 1.96
CA GLY A 109 1.63 -8.15 3.29
C GLY A 109 1.02 -6.80 3.72
N VAL A 110 0.13 -6.20 2.94
CA VAL A 110 -0.70 -5.08 3.41
C VAL A 110 -2.06 -5.58 3.88
N ILE A 111 -2.48 -5.05 5.03
CA ILE A 111 -3.86 -5.18 5.47
C ILE A 111 -4.67 -4.07 4.80
N GLN A 112 -5.61 -4.47 3.93
CA GLN A 112 -6.54 -3.52 3.31
C GLN A 112 -7.24 -2.70 4.41
N PRO A 113 -7.29 -1.36 4.33
CA PRO A 113 -7.84 -0.50 5.39
C PRO A 113 -9.31 -0.79 5.70
N LEU A 114 -10.07 -1.15 4.67
CA LEU A 114 -11.49 -1.51 4.77
C LEU A 114 -11.70 -2.89 5.43
N GLY A 115 -10.63 -3.67 5.60
CA GLY A 115 -10.69 -5.06 6.04
C GLY A 115 -11.19 -5.99 4.92
N ASN A 116 -11.24 -7.28 5.23
CA ASN A 116 -11.88 -8.24 4.32
C ASN A 116 -13.41 -8.11 4.49
N PRO A 117 -14.17 -7.76 3.43
CA PRO A 117 -15.62 -7.57 3.52
C PRO A 117 -16.39 -8.84 3.93
N SER A 118 -15.82 -10.05 3.72
CA SER A 118 -16.45 -11.29 4.19
C SER A 118 -16.22 -11.59 5.66
N VAL A 119 -15.36 -10.82 6.34
CA VAL A 119 -15.02 -11.00 7.75
C VAL A 119 -15.76 -9.96 8.58
N SER A 120 -16.69 -10.44 9.40
CA SER A 120 -17.42 -9.58 10.34
C SER A 120 -16.46 -8.86 11.30
N GLU A 121 -16.90 -7.73 11.87
CA GLU A 121 -16.11 -7.01 12.87
C GLU A 121 -15.77 -7.90 14.08
N PHE A 122 -16.70 -8.77 14.48
CA PHE A 122 -16.50 -9.77 15.53
C PHE A 122 -15.32 -10.69 15.19
N THR A 123 -15.35 -11.36 14.04
CA THR A 123 -14.26 -12.25 13.61
C THR A 123 -12.93 -11.51 13.45
N ARG A 124 -12.96 -10.25 12.98
CA ARG A 124 -11.77 -9.40 12.87
C ARG A 124 -11.15 -9.08 14.24
N ARG A 125 -11.97 -8.77 15.24
CA ARG A 125 -11.51 -8.49 16.62
C ARG A 125 -10.94 -9.76 17.26
N HIS A 126 -11.62 -10.89 17.09
CA HIS A 126 -11.24 -12.15 17.73
C HIS A 126 -10.03 -12.85 17.09
N SER A 127 -9.80 -12.68 15.78
CA SER A 127 -8.65 -13.31 15.10
C SER A 127 -7.28 -12.86 15.61
N ARG A 128 -7.20 -11.72 16.31
CA ARG A 128 -5.97 -11.20 16.94
C ARG A 128 -5.89 -11.51 18.44
N MET A 129 -6.92 -12.10 19.04
CA MET A 129 -6.92 -12.51 20.44
C MET A 129 -6.24 -13.88 20.58
N LEU A 130 -4.93 -13.89 20.80
CA LEU A 130 -4.14 -15.11 21.06
C LEU A 130 -4.34 -15.69 22.48
N GLY A 131 -5.43 -15.35 23.18
CA GLY A 131 -5.66 -15.76 24.56
C GLY A 131 -7.14 -15.95 24.92
N PHE A 132 -7.38 -16.73 25.97
CA PHE A 132 -8.66 -17.25 26.46
C PHE A 132 -9.74 -16.20 26.83
N ASN A 133 -9.48 -14.90 26.63
CA ASN A 133 -10.42 -13.81 26.93
C ASN A 133 -11.51 -13.58 25.87
N GLY A 134 -11.59 -14.42 24.84
CA GLY A 134 -12.59 -14.32 23.76
C GLY A 134 -14.05 -14.52 24.21
N VAL A 135 -14.28 -15.01 25.43
CA VAL A 135 -15.63 -15.27 25.96
C VAL A 135 -16.35 -13.98 26.41
N LYS A 136 -15.64 -12.86 26.57
CA LYS A 136 -16.21 -11.61 27.12
C LYS A 136 -17.27 -10.94 26.22
N ASP A 137 -17.23 -11.18 24.91
CA ASP A 137 -18.19 -10.61 23.96
C ASP A 137 -19.48 -11.46 23.85
N PHE A 138 -19.52 -12.65 24.45
CA PHE A 138 -20.73 -13.45 24.57
C PHE A 138 -21.51 -13.01 25.81
N ARG A 139 -22.51 -12.14 25.63
CA ARG A 139 -23.51 -11.89 26.67
C ARG A 139 -24.47 -13.07 26.69
N PHE A 140 -24.38 -13.92 27.71
CA PHE A 140 -25.44 -14.87 28.02
C PHE A 140 -26.68 -14.07 28.44
N VAL A 141 -27.72 -14.13 27.60
CA VAL A 141 -29.04 -13.62 27.95
C VAL A 141 -29.72 -14.75 28.74
N VAL A 142 -29.93 -14.52 30.03
CA VAL A 142 -30.75 -15.38 30.91
C VAL A 142 -32.16 -14.85 30.92
#